data_AF-A0A219AJ96-F1
#
_entry.id   AF-A0A219AJ96-F1
#
_cell.length_a   1.000
_cell.length_b   1.000
_cell.length_c   1.000
_cell.angle_alpha   90.00
_cell.angle_beta   90.00
_cell.angle_gamma   90.00
#
_symmetry.space_group_name_H-M   'P 1'
#
loop_
_entity.id
_entity.type
_entity.pdbx_description
1 polymer ?
#
loop_
_entity_poly.entity_id
_entity_poly.type
_entity_poly.pdbx_seq_one_letter_code
_entity_poly.pdbx_strand_id
1 'polypeptide(L)'
;MNIDLKDDEILFLEGETGIVGISKMANCDMLFIETSDNEEIVLYPEDDDIIAVSAFGKGEKYEKGIRALTYLTRDMQSPILILPKENNTSNRLQMVLSVGDTVRFDCNIIPGTHPEQDILCSCDSLSGIIIEKTAKGVSLNKDNIKYKIEKF
;
A
#
# COMPACT_ATOMS: atom_id res chain seq x y z
N MET A 1 15.27 -8.51 -5.80
CA MET A 1 14.93 -9.51 -4.78
C MET A 1 13.54 -10.13 -5.01
N ASN A 2 13.38 -11.45 -4.95
CA ASN A 2 12.05 -12.10 -4.92
C ASN A 2 11.72 -12.57 -3.50
N ILE A 3 10.47 -12.39 -3.08
CA ILE A 3 9.97 -12.77 -1.76
C ILE A 3 8.65 -13.54 -1.94
N ASP A 4 8.63 -14.79 -1.50
CA ASP A 4 7.40 -15.57 -1.45
C ASP A 4 6.45 -14.96 -0.40
N LEU A 5 5.18 -14.80 -0.75
CA LEU A 5 4.16 -14.18 0.09
C LEU A 5 2.81 -14.86 -0.17
N LYS A 6 2.21 -15.43 0.89
CA LYS A 6 0.90 -16.08 0.80
C LYS A 6 -0.24 -15.08 1.00
N ASP A 7 -1.44 -15.50 0.61
CA ASP A 7 -2.67 -14.69 0.67
C ASP A 7 -3.03 -14.26 2.11
N ASP A 8 -2.65 -15.10 3.09
CA ASP A 8 -2.86 -14.87 4.52
C ASP A 8 -1.62 -14.32 5.25
N GLU A 9 -0.71 -13.70 4.50
CA GLU A 9 0.52 -13.11 5.03
C GLU A 9 0.63 -11.62 4.66
N ILE A 10 1.42 -10.90 5.46
CA ILE A 10 1.82 -9.53 5.21
C ILE A 10 3.33 -9.40 5.30
N LEU A 11 3.92 -8.81 4.27
CA LEU A 11 5.32 -8.43 4.22
C LEU A 11 5.46 -7.00 4.76
N PHE A 12 6.18 -6.83 5.86
CA PHE A 12 6.54 -5.51 6.37
C PHE A 12 7.95 -5.15 5.94
N LEU A 13 8.08 -4.06 5.18
CA LEU A 13 9.35 -3.40 4.90
C LEU A 13 9.60 -2.32 5.95
N GLU A 14 10.76 -2.38 6.60
CA GLU A 14 11.13 -1.40 7.62
C GLU A 14 12.04 -0.32 7.04
N GLY A 15 11.55 0.91 7.02
CA GLY A 15 12.37 2.10 6.78
C GLY A 15 12.94 2.69 8.07
N GLU A 16 13.66 3.79 7.97
CA GLU A 16 14.23 4.51 9.12
C GLU A 16 13.15 5.17 9.97
N THR A 17 12.15 5.80 9.33
CA THR A 17 11.10 6.60 9.98
C THR A 17 9.68 6.09 9.71
N GLY A 18 9.52 5.04 8.90
CA GLY A 18 8.22 4.50 8.50
C GLY A 18 8.28 3.01 8.21
N ILE A 19 7.11 2.41 7.99
CA ILE A 19 6.95 1.02 7.60
C ILE A 19 5.99 0.93 6.41
N VAL A 20 6.20 -0.05 5.53
CA VAL A 20 5.24 -0.38 4.46
C VAL A 20 4.83 -1.83 4.60
N GLY A 21 3.53 -2.10 4.68
CA GLY A 21 2.97 -3.45 4.64
C GLY A 21 2.48 -3.78 3.25
N ILE A 22 2.80 -4.98 2.76
CA ILE A 22 2.36 -5.49 1.46
C ILE A 22 1.65 -6.82 1.67
N SER A 23 0.45 -6.93 1.10
CA SER A 23 -0.33 -8.18 1.05
C SER A 23 -0.88 -8.38 -0.36
N LYS A 24 -1.17 -9.64 -0.71
CA LYS A 24 -1.93 -9.94 -1.92
C LYS A 24 -3.39 -9.50 -1.79
N MET A 25 -4.00 -9.18 -2.92
CA MET A 25 -5.41 -8.78 -3.08
C MET A 25 -6.38 -9.97 -3.15
N ALA A 26 -5.88 -11.21 -3.05
CA ALA A 26 -6.66 -12.44 -3.01
C ALA A 26 -7.98 -12.29 -2.24
N ASN A 27 -9.07 -12.75 -2.86
CA ASN A 27 -10.45 -12.68 -2.35
C ASN A 27 -11.08 -11.27 -2.33
N CYS A 28 -10.60 -10.34 -3.16
CA CYS A 28 -11.21 -9.04 -3.37
C CYS A 28 -11.70 -8.92 -4.82
N ASP A 29 -13.02 -8.99 -5.04
CA ASP A 29 -13.55 -8.95 -6.42
C ASP A 29 -13.53 -7.55 -7.03
N MET A 30 -13.75 -6.53 -6.17
CA MET A 30 -13.94 -5.15 -6.58
C MET A 30 -13.43 -4.19 -5.51
N LEU A 31 -12.83 -3.09 -5.97
CA LEU A 31 -12.54 -1.90 -5.16
C LEU A 31 -13.21 -0.68 -5.78
N PHE A 32 -13.74 0.18 -4.93
CA PHE A 32 -14.37 1.43 -5.31
C PHE A 32 -13.47 2.58 -4.90
N ILE A 33 -13.20 3.49 -5.82
CA ILE A 33 -12.36 4.66 -5.58
C ILE A 33 -13.15 5.90 -5.98
N GLU A 34 -13.35 6.81 -5.02
CA GLU A 34 -13.92 8.11 -5.30
C GLU A 34 -12.79 9.14 -5.44
N THR A 35 -12.76 9.79 -6.61
CA THR A 35 -11.79 10.83 -6.91
C THR A 35 -12.24 12.18 -6.37
N SER A 36 -11.31 13.14 -6.27
CA SER A 36 -11.59 14.48 -5.75
C SER A 36 -12.59 15.30 -6.58
N ASP A 37 -12.88 14.90 -7.81
CA ASP A 37 -13.86 15.49 -8.73
C ASP A 37 -15.20 14.73 -8.77
N ASN A 38 -15.43 13.83 -7.81
CA ASN A 38 -16.62 12.97 -7.68
C ASN A 38 -16.81 11.98 -8.84
N GLU A 39 -15.72 11.54 -9.47
CA GLU A 39 -15.75 10.38 -10.36
C GLU A 39 -15.57 9.11 -9.52
N GLU A 40 -16.35 8.07 -9.84
CA GLU A 40 -16.20 6.75 -9.23
C GLU A 40 -15.45 5.85 -10.21
N ILE A 41 -14.34 5.28 -9.73
CA ILE A 41 -13.54 4.29 -10.44
C ILE A 41 -13.77 2.94 -9.76
N VAL A 42 -14.12 1.93 -10.56
CA VAL A 42 -14.21 0.54 -10.10
C VAL A 42 -13.01 -0.24 -10.61
N LEU A 43 -12.23 -0.81 -9.70
CA LEU A 43 -11.11 -1.69 -10.03
C LEU A 43 -11.49 -3.15 -9.78
N TYR A 44 -11.00 -4.02 -10.64
CA TYR A 44 -11.15 -5.48 -10.54
C TYR A 44 -9.75 -6.08 -10.39
N PRO A 45 -9.22 -6.17 -9.16
CA PRO A 45 -7.87 -6.67 -8.93
C PRO A 45 -7.80 -8.18 -9.24
N GLU A 46 -6.67 -8.63 -9.75
CA GLU A 46 -6.35 -10.04 -9.82
C GLU A 46 -5.92 -10.57 -8.44
N ASP A 47 -6.05 -11.87 -8.19
CA ASP A 47 -5.67 -12.47 -6.89
C ASP A 47 -4.21 -12.19 -6.50
N ASP A 48 -3.33 -12.10 -7.50
CA ASP A 48 -1.91 -11.82 -7.32
C ASP A 48 -1.59 -10.32 -7.27
N ASP A 49 -2.53 -9.42 -7.57
CA ASP A 49 -2.31 -7.99 -7.35
C ASP A 49 -2.01 -7.72 -5.87
N ILE A 50 -1.37 -6.60 -5.59
CA ILE A 50 -0.93 -6.24 -4.25
C ILE A 50 -1.65 -5.01 -3.73
N ILE A 51 -1.88 -5.00 -2.43
CA ILE A 51 -2.17 -3.81 -1.65
C ILE A 51 -0.94 -3.47 -0.82
N ALA A 52 -0.45 -2.25 -0.99
CA ALA A 52 0.65 -1.70 -0.23
C ALA A 52 0.15 -0.56 0.64
N VAL A 53 0.37 -0.64 1.95
CA VAL A 53 0.01 0.39 2.93
C VAL A 53 1.26 0.97 3.55
N SER A 54 1.49 2.25 3.31
CA SER A 54 2.57 3.01 3.93
C SER A 54 2.09 3.65 5.22
N ALA A 55 2.92 3.58 6.26
CA ALA A 55 2.70 4.27 7.52
C ALA A 55 3.89 5.18 7.88
N PHE A 56 3.60 6.44 8.22
CA PHE A 56 4.57 7.46 8.60
C PHE A 56 4.96 7.37 10.08
N GLY A 57 5.38 6.17 10.50
CA GLY A 57 5.89 5.88 11.83
C GLY A 57 6.25 4.41 11.99
N LYS A 58 6.70 4.01 13.18
CA LYS A 58 7.21 2.66 13.45
C LYS A 58 6.64 2.02 14.70
N GLY A 59 6.68 0.69 14.74
CA GLY A 59 6.30 -0.13 15.87
C GLY A 59 4.86 -0.66 15.78
N GLU A 60 4.48 -1.44 16.80
CA GLU A 60 3.26 -2.26 16.83
C GLU A 60 1.98 -1.48 16.52
N LYS A 61 1.87 -0.21 16.95
CA LYS A 61 0.71 0.64 16.63
C LYS A 61 0.49 0.79 15.13
N TYR A 62 1.56 1.02 14.36
CA TYR A 62 1.46 1.23 12.92
C TYR A 62 1.29 -0.09 12.19
N GLU A 63 1.89 -1.18 12.66
CA GLU A 63 1.66 -2.52 12.11
C GLU A 63 0.19 -2.94 12.26
N LYS A 64 -0.43 -2.67 13.42
CA LYS A 64 -1.88 -2.84 13.64
C LYS A 64 -2.72 -1.95 12.71
N GLY A 65 -2.30 -0.70 12.53
CA GLY A 65 -2.97 0.24 11.62
C GLY A 65 -2.95 -0.23 10.17
N ILE A 66 -1.80 -0.72 9.72
CA ILE A 66 -1.63 -1.32 8.39
C ILE A 66 -2.56 -2.50 8.21
N ARG A 67 -2.56 -3.46 9.14
CA ARG A 67 -3.46 -4.63 9.10
C ARG A 67 -4.92 -4.21 9.02
N ALA A 68 -5.32 -3.25 9.85
CA ALA A 68 -6.69 -2.74 9.87
C ALA A 68 -7.08 -2.09 8.54
N LEU A 69 -6.22 -1.24 7.97
CA LEU A 69 -6.51 -0.57 6.70
C LEU A 69 -6.52 -1.54 5.52
N THR A 70 -5.57 -2.50 5.49
CA THR A 70 -5.58 -3.58 4.51
C THR A 70 -6.86 -4.41 4.62
N TYR A 71 -7.26 -4.80 5.82
CA TYR A 71 -8.48 -5.58 6.05
C TYR A 71 -9.75 -4.81 5.62
N LEU A 72 -9.84 -3.54 6.01
CA LEU A 72 -10.97 -2.69 5.61
C LEU A 72 -11.08 -2.56 4.09
N THR A 73 -9.95 -2.46 3.39
CA THR A 73 -9.94 -2.24 1.94
C THR A 73 -10.12 -3.56 1.17
N ARG A 74 -9.30 -4.57 1.47
CA ARG A 74 -9.30 -5.85 0.75
C ARG A 74 -10.47 -6.75 1.14
N ASP A 75 -10.62 -7.02 2.44
CA ASP A 75 -11.56 -8.04 2.95
C ASP A 75 -12.96 -7.46 3.18
N MET A 76 -13.08 -6.17 3.51
CA MET A 76 -14.36 -5.50 3.71
C MET A 76 -14.77 -4.60 2.53
N GLN A 77 -13.92 -4.45 1.51
CA GLN A 77 -14.20 -3.66 0.30
C GLN A 77 -14.63 -2.21 0.61
N SER A 78 -14.07 -1.62 1.67
CA SER A 78 -14.28 -0.22 2.00
C SER A 78 -13.75 0.65 0.86
N PRO A 79 -14.52 1.67 0.42
CA PRO A 79 -14.09 2.54 -0.66
C PRO A 79 -12.84 3.35 -0.28
N ILE A 80 -12.01 3.63 -1.27
CA ILE A 80 -10.84 4.50 -1.19
C ILE A 80 -11.26 5.91 -1.59
N LEU A 81 -10.91 6.91 -0.77
CA LEU A 81 -11.19 8.31 -1.07
C LEU A 81 -9.90 9.04 -1.42
N ILE A 82 -9.83 9.61 -2.61
CA ILE A 82 -8.70 10.43 -3.04
C ILE A 82 -8.96 11.88 -2.61
N LEU A 83 -8.00 12.44 -1.89
CA LEU A 83 -8.12 13.80 -1.37
C LEU A 83 -7.69 14.84 -2.42
N PRO A 84 -8.32 16.02 -2.45
CA PRO A 84 -7.82 17.13 -3.25
C PRO A 84 -6.41 17.55 -2.82
N LYS A 85 -5.55 17.92 -3.78
CA LYS A 85 -4.15 18.34 -3.53
C LYS A 85 -4.00 19.48 -2.52
N GLU A 86 -4.97 20.40 -2.47
CA GLU A 86 -4.92 21.59 -1.61
C GLU A 86 -5.60 21.40 -0.25
N ASN A 87 -5.79 20.16 0.22
CA ASN A 87 -6.44 19.94 1.50
C ASN A 87 -5.46 20.14 2.70
N ASN A 88 -5.97 20.72 3.79
CA ASN A 88 -5.18 20.89 5.02
C ASN A 88 -4.98 19.57 5.79
N THR A 89 -5.68 18.50 5.40
CA THR A 89 -5.78 17.26 6.17
C THR A 89 -4.84 16.17 5.66
N SER A 90 -4.35 16.23 4.42
CA SER A 90 -3.30 15.33 3.88
C SER A 90 -2.09 15.26 4.80
N ASN A 91 -1.64 16.41 5.31
CA ASN A 91 -0.54 16.51 6.28
C ASN A 91 -0.79 15.79 7.62
N ARG A 92 -2.04 15.40 7.90
CA ARG A 92 -2.43 14.65 9.11
C ARG A 92 -2.56 13.16 8.86
N LEU A 93 -2.58 12.72 7.60
CA LEU A 93 -2.62 11.30 7.28
C LEU A 93 -1.39 10.63 7.88
N GLN A 94 -1.63 9.56 8.62
CA GLN A 94 -0.57 8.74 9.21
C GLN A 94 -0.27 7.51 8.34
N MET A 95 -1.20 7.18 7.42
CA MET A 95 -1.09 6.06 6.52
C MET A 95 -1.76 6.39 5.19
N VAL A 96 -1.25 5.80 4.12
CA VAL A 96 -1.82 5.84 2.77
C VAL A 96 -1.67 4.46 2.13
N LEU A 97 -2.46 4.17 1.12
CA LEU A 97 -2.42 2.88 0.43
C LEU A 97 -2.38 3.06 -1.10
N SER A 98 -1.98 2.00 -1.77
CA SER A 98 -1.99 1.85 -3.22
C SER A 98 -2.27 0.38 -3.56
N VAL A 99 -2.95 0.13 -4.69
CA VAL A 99 -3.34 -1.22 -5.12
C VAL A 99 -3.02 -1.40 -6.61
N GLY A 100 -2.40 -2.52 -6.98
CA GLY A 100 -2.19 -2.85 -8.38
C GLY A 100 -1.19 -3.97 -8.60
N ASP A 101 -0.78 -4.16 -9.86
CA ASP A 101 0.25 -5.12 -10.23
C ASP A 101 1.67 -4.62 -9.90
N THR A 102 1.85 -3.30 -9.86
CA THR A 102 3.10 -2.62 -9.59
C THR A 102 2.86 -1.43 -8.66
N VAL A 103 3.70 -1.27 -7.64
CA VAL A 103 3.67 -0.10 -6.74
C VAL A 103 5.07 0.50 -6.61
N ARG A 104 5.17 1.80 -6.88
CA ARG A 104 6.40 2.60 -6.82
C ARG A 104 6.38 3.51 -5.61
N PHE A 105 7.44 3.46 -4.81
CA PHE A 105 7.54 4.27 -3.60
C PHE A 105 8.19 5.62 -3.91
N ASP A 106 7.56 6.72 -3.49
CA ASP A 106 8.07 8.07 -3.66
C ASP A 106 7.83 8.91 -2.38
N CYS A 107 8.86 9.58 -1.88
CA CYS A 107 8.75 10.46 -0.71
C CYS A 107 8.47 11.93 -1.08
N ASN A 108 8.49 12.29 -2.37
CA ASN A 108 8.32 13.67 -2.85
C ASN A 108 6.87 14.00 -3.24
N ILE A 109 5.94 13.07 -3.00
CA ILE A 109 4.52 13.24 -3.32
C ILE A 109 3.69 13.61 -2.09
N ILE A 110 2.54 14.26 -2.31
CA ILE A 110 1.61 14.62 -1.23
C ILE A 110 0.77 13.38 -0.87
N PRO A 111 0.75 12.94 0.40
CA PRO A 111 0.00 11.75 0.81
C PRO A 111 -1.49 11.84 0.49
N GLY A 112 -2.03 10.81 -0.16
CA GLY A 112 -3.47 10.63 -0.36
C GLY A 112 -4.09 11.48 -1.46
N THR A 113 -3.28 12.18 -2.27
CA THR A 113 -3.77 13.10 -3.31
C THR A 113 -3.53 12.61 -4.74
N HIS A 114 -2.96 11.41 -4.88
CA HIS A 114 -2.63 10.82 -6.17
C HIS A 114 -3.70 9.81 -6.56
N PRO A 115 -4.41 10.02 -7.69
CA PRO A 115 -5.33 9.01 -8.21
C PRO A 115 -4.60 7.81 -8.80
N GLU A 116 -3.34 7.97 -9.16
CA GLU A 116 -2.51 6.89 -9.69
C GLU A 116 -2.32 5.80 -8.63
N GLN A 117 -2.69 4.57 -8.96
CA GLN A 117 -2.62 3.45 -8.02
C GLN A 117 -1.26 2.75 -8.04
N ASP A 118 -0.37 3.11 -8.96
CA ASP A 118 0.98 2.57 -9.07
C ASP A 118 2.01 3.37 -8.25
N ILE A 119 1.58 4.37 -7.47
CA ILE A 119 2.46 5.21 -6.66
C ILE A 119 2.01 5.27 -5.20
N LEU A 120 2.98 5.18 -4.28
CA LEU A 120 2.74 5.18 -2.84
C LEU A 120 3.70 6.14 -2.13
N CYS A 121 3.15 7.01 -1.29
CA CYS A 121 3.97 7.91 -0.48
C CYS A 121 4.69 7.10 0.61
N SER A 122 6.03 7.05 0.59
CA SER A 122 6.84 6.31 1.56
C SER A 122 7.78 7.23 2.35
N CYS A 123 8.42 6.69 3.38
CA CYS A 123 9.58 7.38 3.98
C CYS A 123 10.78 7.38 3.04
N ASP A 124 11.70 8.33 3.24
CA ASP A 124 12.88 8.56 2.39
C ASP A 124 13.73 7.30 2.17
N SER A 125 13.96 6.54 3.24
CA SER A 125 14.77 5.31 3.18
C SER A 125 14.18 4.21 2.28
N LEU A 126 12.87 4.25 2.04
CA LEU A 126 12.17 3.29 1.17
C LEU A 126 11.88 3.86 -0.23
N SER A 127 12.14 5.15 -0.46
CA SER A 127 11.89 5.82 -1.73
C SER A 127 12.66 5.17 -2.89
N GLY A 128 12.03 5.08 -4.05
CA GLY A 128 12.57 4.43 -5.26
C GLY A 128 12.57 2.90 -5.24
N ILE A 129 11.97 2.27 -4.22
CA ILE A 129 11.62 0.84 -4.29
C ILE A 129 10.44 0.70 -5.25
N ILE A 130 10.51 -0.31 -6.10
CA ILE A 130 9.42 -0.77 -6.96
C ILE A 130 9.09 -2.19 -6.53
N ILE A 131 7.82 -2.43 -6.29
CA ILE A 131 7.26 -3.75 -5.96
C ILE A 131 6.40 -4.19 -7.12
N GLU A 132 6.65 -5.38 -7.64
CA GLU A 132 5.86 -6.00 -8.71
C GLU A 132 5.24 -7.29 -8.19
N LYS A 133 3.99 -7.56 -8.59
CA LYS A 133 3.34 -8.83 -8.30
C LYS A 133 4.06 -9.99 -8.95
N THR A 134 3.96 -11.15 -8.32
CA THR A 134 4.32 -12.43 -8.91
C THR A 134 3.33 -13.49 -8.45
N ALA A 135 3.21 -14.59 -9.19
CA ALA A 135 2.34 -15.69 -8.80
C ALA A 135 2.61 -16.24 -7.38
N LYS A 136 3.85 -16.13 -6.88
CA LYS A 136 4.25 -16.68 -5.58
C LYS A 136 4.37 -15.63 -4.46
N GLY A 137 4.26 -14.35 -4.78
CA GLY A 137 4.53 -13.26 -3.85
C GLY A 137 4.91 -11.99 -4.58
N VAL A 138 6.05 -11.37 -4.26
CA VAL A 138 6.46 -10.09 -4.84
C VAL A 138 7.91 -10.06 -5.29
N SER A 139 8.21 -9.20 -6.27
CA SER A 139 9.56 -8.85 -6.69
C SER A 139 9.87 -7.39 -6.33
N LEU A 140 11.07 -7.14 -5.81
CA LEU A 140 11.58 -5.83 -5.47
C LEU A 140 12.81 -5.51 -6.33
N ASN A 141 12.89 -4.27 -6.83
CA ASN A 141 14.05 -3.79 -7.60
C ASN A 141 15.32 -3.54 -6.76
N LYS A 142 15.23 -3.58 -5.43
CA LYS A 142 16.35 -3.41 -4.50
C LYS A 142 16.53 -4.66 -3.64
N ASP A 143 17.78 -4.92 -3.28
CA ASP A 143 18.18 -5.98 -2.34
C ASP A 143 18.58 -5.37 -0.97
N ASN A 144 18.82 -6.22 0.04
CA ASN A 144 19.26 -5.83 1.39
C ASN A 144 18.30 -4.88 2.15
N ILE A 145 17.01 -4.92 1.83
CA ILE A 145 15.99 -4.23 2.60
C ILE A 145 15.69 -5.03 3.87
N LYS A 146 15.53 -4.34 5.01
CA LYS A 146 15.07 -4.99 6.23
C LYS A 146 13.58 -5.28 6.11
N TYR A 147 13.20 -6.55 6.25
CA TYR A 147 11.80 -6.95 6.19
C TYR A 147 11.49 -8.07 7.18
N LYS A 148 10.20 -8.25 7.45
CA LYS A 148 9.63 -9.41 8.15
C LYS A 148 8.32 -9.83 7.47
N ILE A 149 7.99 -11.10 7.57
CA ILE A 149 6.70 -11.64 7.12
C ILE A 149 5.95 -12.13 8.34
N GLU A 150 4.68 -11.78 8.42
CA GLU A 150 3.78 -12.21 9.50
C GLU A 150 2.47 -12.72 8.90
N LYS A 151 1.77 -13.58 9.64
CA LYS A 151 0.38 -13.92 9.31
C LYS A 151 -0.51 -12.69 9.42
N PHE A 152 -1.49 -12.57 8.54
CA PHE A 152 -2.46 -11.47 8.48
C PHE A 152 -3.35 -11.44 9.73
#